data_AF-A0A968HE68-F1
#
_entry.id   AF-A0A968HE68-F1
#
_cell.length_a   1.000
_cell.length_b   1.000
_cell.length_c   1.000
_cell.angle_alpha   90.00
_cell.angle_beta   90.00
_cell.angle_gamma   90.00
#
_symmetry.space_group_name_H-M   'P 1'
#
loop_
_entity.id
_entity.type
_entity.pdbx_description
1 polymer ?
#
loop_
_entity_poly.entity_id
_entity_poly.type
_entity_poly.pdbx_seq_one_letter_code
_entity_poly.pdbx_strand_id
1 'polypeptide(L)' 'MKRYDDVVEFHGHSCPGLALGYRVSRRALREFGDRAEDEEIVSIVENNSCAVDAVQV' A
#
# COMPACT_ATOMS: atom_id res chain seq x y z
N MET A 1 7.20 3.29 3.50
CA MET A 1 6.14 3.48 2.49
C MET A 1 6.38 4.80 1.79
N LYS A 2 6.20 4.84 0.47
CA LYS A 2 6.35 6.08 -0.31
C LYS A 2 5.23 7.11 0.01
N ARG A 3 5.34 8.32 -0.52
CA ARG A 3 4.31 9.36 -0.37
C ARG A 3 3.13 9.03 -1.29
N TYR A 4 1.98 9.63 -0.99
CA TYR A 4 0.77 9.39 -1.78
C TYR A 4 0.95 9.76 -3.26
N ASP A 5 1.67 10.85 -3.57
CA ASP A 5 1.95 11.26 -4.95
C ASP A 5 2.74 10.19 -5.73
N ASP A 6 3.69 9.50 -5.07
CA ASP A 6 4.48 8.44 -5.69
C ASP A 6 3.60 7.20 -6.01
N VAL A 7 2.55 6.98 -5.20
CA VAL A 7 1.54 5.92 -5.44
C VAL A 7 0.58 6.32 -6.56
N VAL A 8 0.20 7.59 -6.65
CA VAL A 8 -0.61 8.15 -7.74
C VAL A 8 0.15 8.05 -9.06
N GLU A 9 1.45 8.34 -9.08
CA GLU A 9 2.30 8.20 -10.28
C GLU A 9 2.34 6.75 -10.78
N PHE A 10 2.49 5.78 -9.87
CA PHE A 10 2.46 4.37 -10.22
C PHE A 10 1.09 3.91 -10.77
N HIS A 11 0.00 4.31 -10.10
CA HIS A 11 -1.35 3.92 -10.50
C HIS A 11 -1.86 4.67 -11.75
N GLY A 12 -1.36 5.88 -11.98
CA GLY A 12 -1.71 6.74 -13.12
C GLY A 12 -2.84 7.74 -12.86
N HIS A 13 -3.52 7.69 -11.72
CA HIS A 13 -4.50 8.73 -11.33
C HIS A 13 -4.81 8.69 -9.82
N SER A 14 -5.42 9.76 -9.30
CA SER A 14 -5.97 9.77 -7.94
C SER A 14 -7.43 9.33 -7.97
N CYS A 15 -7.78 8.32 -7.17
CA CYS A 15 -9.16 7.87 -6.98
C CYS A 15 -9.42 7.48 -5.52
N PRO A 16 -10.70 7.40 -5.08
CA PRO A 16 -11.03 7.00 -3.71
C PRO A 16 -10.50 5.62 -3.32
N GLY A 17 -10.46 4.67 -4.26
CA GLY A 17 -9.91 3.33 -4.04
C GLY A 17 -8.42 3.36 -3.70
N LEU A 18 -7.63 4.10 -4.48
CA LEU A 18 -6.19 4.27 -4.22
C LEU A 18 -5.93 4.98 -2.88
N ALA A 19 -6.71 6.02 -2.57
CA ALA A 19 -6.61 6.72 -1.29
C ALA A 19 -6.91 5.80 -0.09
N LEU A 20 -7.93 4.93 -0.22
CA LEU A 20 -8.23 3.93 0.79
C LEU A 20 -7.08 2.92 0.95
N GLY A 21 -6.59 2.36 -0.16
CA GLY A 21 -5.44 1.46 -0.16
C GLY A 21 -4.22 2.07 0.52
N TYR A 22 -3.89 3.32 0.19
CA TYR A 22 -2.78 4.04 0.82
C TYR A 22 -2.91 4.14 2.34
N ARG A 23 -4.12 4.44 2.84
CA ARG A 23 -4.38 4.50 4.28
C ARG A 23 -4.29 3.13 4.95
N VAL A 24 -4.78 2.08 4.29
CA VAL A 24 -4.70 0.70 4.78
C VAL A 24 -3.24 0.25 4.87
N SER A 25 -2.46 0.39 3.81
CA SER A 25 -1.03 0.05 3.78
C SER A 25 -0.24 0.81 4.85
N ARG A 26 -0.48 2.13 5.01
CA ARG A 26 0.14 2.92 6.06
C ARG A 26 -0.25 2.46 7.46
N ARG A 27 -1.50 2.02 7.66
CA ARG A 27 -1.96 1.49 8.95
C ARG A 27 -1.28 0.16 9.25
N ALA A 28 -1.24 -0.75 8.28
CA ALA A 28 -0.61 -2.06 8.41
C ALA A 28 0.88 -1.95 8.78
N LEU A 29 1.65 -1.13 8.05
CA LEU A 29 3.08 -0.94 8.34
C LEU A 29 3.33 -0.33 9.72
N ARG A 30 2.44 0.54 10.22
CA ARG A 30 2.54 1.05 11.60
C ARG A 30 2.29 -0.02 12.66
N GLU A 31 1.43 -0.99 12.37
CA GLU A 31 1.12 -2.08 13.31
C GLU A 31 2.19 -3.17 13.29
N PHE A 32 2.82 -3.42 12.14
CA PHE A 32 3.93 -4.38 12.03
C PHE A 32 5.25 -3.86 12.62
N GLY A 33 5.46 -2.54 12.63
CA GLY A 33 6.68 -1.95 13.18
C GLY A 33 7.88 -2.04 12.24
N ASP A 34 9.07 -2.22 12.81
CA ASP A 34 10.31 -2.31 12.05
C ASP A 34 10.38 -3.63 11.25
N ARG A 35 11.01 -3.57 10.09
CA ARG A 35 11.19 -4.76 9.24
C ARG A 35 12.25 -5.68 9.83
N ALA A 36 11.97 -6.98 9.81
CA ALA A 36 12.97 -8.01 10.04
C ALA A 36 14.05 -7.98 8.94
N GLU A 37 15.26 -8.41 9.27
CA GLU A 37 16.38 -8.46 8.32
C GLU A 37 16.30 -9.66 7.38
N ASP A 38 15.71 -10.75 7.83
CA ASP A 38 15.66 -12.06 7.17
C ASP A 38 14.26 -12.49 6.73
N GLU A 39 13.22 -11.68 6.98
CA GLU A 39 11.84 -11.95 6.57
C GLU A 39 11.26 -10.85 5.68
N GLU A 40 10.39 -11.25 4.75
CA GLU A 40 9.63 -10.33 3.89
C GLU A 40 8.18 -10.18 4.34
N ILE A 41 7.67 -8.96 4.23
CA ILE A 41 6.23 -8.68 4.43
C ILE A 41 5.51 -9.05 3.14
N VAL A 42 4.60 -10.02 3.23
CA VAL A 42 3.72 -10.43 2.14
C VAL A 42 2.27 -10.00 2.42
N SER A 43 1.50 -9.74 1.36
CA SER A 43 0.09 -9.37 1.46
C SER A 43 -0.79 -10.33 0.66
N ILE A 44 -1.89 -10.79 1.27
CA ILE A 44 -2.97 -11.46 0.55
C ILE A 44 -4.07 -10.42 0.33
N VAL A 45 -4.46 -10.21 -0.92
CA VAL A 45 -5.55 -9.31 -1.29
C VAL A 45 -6.75 -10.12 -1.77
N GLU A 46 -7.93 -9.81 -1.25
CA GLU A 46 -9.18 -10.54 -1.56
C GLU A 46 -9.99 -9.87 -2.69
N ASN A 47 -9.42 -8.86 -3.34
CA ASN A 47 -10.07 -8.13 -4.43
C ASN A 47 -9.04 -7.68 -5.49
N ASN A 48 -9.55 -7.19 -6.62
CA ASN A 48 -8.77 -6.63 -7.72
C ASN A 48 -9.18 -5.17 -7.99
N SER A 49 -9.14 -4.33 -6.95
CA SER A 49 -9.47 -2.91 -7.04
C SER A 49 -8.21 -2.04 -7.04
N CYS A 50 -8.35 -0.75 -7.39
CA CYS A 50 -7.26 0.25 -7.35
C CYS A 50 -6.55 0.36 -5.99
N ALA A 51 -7.18 -0.12 -4.90
CA ALA A 51 -6.57 -0.11 -3.59
C ALA A 51 -5.33 -1.02 -3.49
N VAL A 52 -5.27 -2.08 -4.32
CA VAL A 52 -4.18 -3.07 -4.32
C VAL A 52 -2.85 -2.45 -4.73
N ASP A 53 -2.87 -1.51 -5.68
CA ASP A 53 -1.65 -0.82 -6.15
C ASP A 53 -0.93 -0.08 -5.02
N ALA A 54 -1.69 0.48 -4.06
CA ALA A 54 -1.12 1.15 -2.90
C ALA A 54 -0.48 0.20 -1.87
N VAL A 55 -0.69 -1.12 -1.97
CA VAL A 55 0.02 -2.12 -1.16
C VAL A 55 1.40 -2.42 -1.74
N GLN A 56 1.56 -2.25 -3.05
CA GLN A 56 2.79 -2.59 -3.77
C GLN A 56 3.86 -1.49 -3.76
N VAL A 57 3.54 -0.29 -3.25
CA VAL A 57 4.35 0.94 -3.35
C VAL A 57 4.66 1.54 -1.98
#